data_AF-B8FK62-F1
#
_entry.id   AF-B8FK62-F1
#
_cell.length_a   1.000
_cell.length_b   1.000
_cell.length_c   1.000
_cell.angle_alpha   90.00
_cell.angle_beta   90.00
_cell.angle_gamma   90.00
#
_symmetry.space_group_name_H-M   'P 1'
#
loop_
_entity.id
_entity.type
_entity.pdbx_description
1 polymer ?
#
loop_
_entity_poly.entity_id
_entity_poly.type
_entity_poly.pdbx_seq_one_letter_code
_entity_poly.pdbx_strand_id
1 'polypeptide(L)'
;MRESILPASPIPIEDGEEACPGIEPPVTGAFAGIKPTYEQLLARVEELERENRALKKYKSQQKKLEQELSDTLTKVLAGYLPICARCKRIREENGVWKQLETYIQAHSEVVFSHSLCPACAKSFYPEFLPPEEE
;
A
#
# COMPACT_ATOMS: atom_id res chain seq x y z
N MET A 1 -24.81 3.91 -50.84
CA MET A 1 -26.24 3.53 -50.74
C MET A 1 -26.47 3.14 -49.29
N ARG A 2 -27.23 3.95 -48.55
CA ARG A 2 -27.60 3.65 -47.16
C ARG A 2 -28.87 2.82 -47.22
N GLU A 3 -28.80 1.56 -46.83
CA GLU A 3 -30.00 0.76 -46.65
C GLU A 3 -30.63 1.11 -45.31
N SER A 4 -31.84 1.67 -45.41
CA SER A 4 -32.68 2.09 -44.30
C SER A 4 -33.12 0.86 -43.51
N ILE A 5 -32.64 0.69 -42.28
CA ILE A 5 -33.17 -0.29 -41.34
C ILE A 5 -34.56 0.21 -40.91
N LEU A 6 -35.61 -0.45 -41.39
CA LEU A 6 -36.98 -0.22 -40.88
C LEU A 6 -37.08 -0.79 -39.46
N PRO A 7 -37.79 -0.13 -38.53
CA PRO A 7 -37.95 -0.63 -37.18
C PRO A 7 -38.80 -1.91 -37.20
N ALA A 8 -38.27 -3.00 -36.65
CA ALA A 8 -39.04 -4.22 -36.46
C ALA A 8 -40.27 -3.89 -35.59
N SER A 9 -41.46 -4.18 -36.12
CA SER A 9 -42.71 -4.02 -35.36
C SER A 9 -42.76 -5.02 -34.20
N PRO A 10 -43.42 -4.70 -33.07
CA PRO A 10 -43.47 -5.60 -31.92
C PRO A 10 -44.26 -6.85 -32.29
N ILE A 11 -43.68 -8.03 -32.04
CA ILE A 11 -44.39 -9.31 -32.18
C ILE A 11 -45.31 -9.44 -30.95
N PRO A 12 -46.61 -9.71 -31.13
CA PRO A 12 -47.50 -9.93 -29.99
C PRO A 12 -47.15 -11.28 -29.36
N ILE A 13 -46.91 -11.30 -28.05
CA ILE A 13 -46.83 -12.55 -27.30
C ILE A 13 -48.27 -12.91 -26.95
N GLU A 14 -48.84 -13.84 -27.70
CA GLU A 14 -50.13 -14.44 -27.36
C GLU A 14 -49.92 -15.54 -26.32
N ASP A 15 -50.62 -15.41 -25.20
CA ASP A 15 -50.71 -16.43 -24.15
C ASP A 15 -51.27 -17.74 -24.74
N GLY A 16 -50.52 -18.85 -24.65
CA GLY A 16 -51.10 -20.17 -24.97
C GLY A 16 -50.08 -21.23 -25.34
N GLU A 17 -50.05 -22.29 -24.54
CA GLU A 17 -49.25 -23.49 -24.71
C GLU A 17 -49.55 -24.22 -26.03
N GLU A 18 -48.61 -24.23 -26.98
CA GLU A 18 -48.55 -25.29 -27.99
C GLU A 18 -47.19 -25.98 -27.91
N ALA A 19 -47.17 -27.11 -27.21
CA ALA A 19 -46.05 -28.04 -27.19
C ALA A 19 -45.95 -28.76 -28.54
N CYS A 20 -44.77 -28.75 -29.16
CA CYS A 20 -44.49 -29.53 -30.36
C CYS A 20 -44.68 -31.04 -30.11
N PRO A 21 -45.49 -31.77 -30.90
CA PRO A 21 -45.72 -33.18 -30.68
C PRO A 21 -44.50 -33.99 -31.14
N GLY A 22 -43.92 -34.78 -30.23
CA GLY A 22 -42.89 -35.78 -30.57
C GLY A 22 -41.53 -35.63 -29.87
N ILE A 23 -41.38 -34.71 -28.93
CA ILE A 23 -40.21 -34.69 -28.03
C ILE A 23 -40.74 -34.79 -26.60
N GLU A 24 -40.79 -35.99 -26.04
CA GLU A 24 -40.86 -36.12 -24.59
C GLU A 24 -39.49 -35.69 -24.03
N PRO A 25 -39.40 -34.61 -23.23
CA PRO A 25 -38.14 -34.19 -22.66
C PRO A 25 -37.64 -35.28 -21.68
N PRO A 26 -36.32 -35.61 -21.67
CA PRO A 26 -35.78 -36.76 -20.94
C PRO A 26 -35.66 -36.53 -19.42
N VAL A 27 -36.49 -35.66 -18.84
CA VAL A 27 -36.40 -35.25 -17.44
C VAL A 27 -37.57 -35.77 -16.60
N THR A 28 -37.93 -37.04 -16.78
CA THR A 28 -38.70 -37.81 -15.79
C THR A 28 -37.80 -38.40 -14.69
N GLY A 29 -36.75 -37.65 -14.31
CA GLY A 29 -35.91 -37.96 -13.17
C GLY A 29 -36.24 -37.01 -12.03
N ALA A 30 -36.66 -37.56 -10.90
CA ALA A 30 -36.93 -36.81 -9.68
C ALA A 30 -35.71 -36.01 -9.23
N PHE A 31 -35.62 -34.74 -9.63
CA PHE A 31 -34.77 -33.75 -8.97
C PHE A 31 -35.43 -33.31 -7.65
N ALA A 32 -35.85 -34.27 -6.83
CA ALA A 32 -36.19 -34.04 -5.43
C ALA A 32 -34.87 -33.95 -4.65
N GLY A 33 -34.19 -32.82 -4.82
CA GLY A 33 -32.83 -32.63 -4.35
C GLY A 33 -32.46 -31.15 -4.23
N ILE A 34 -33.30 -30.41 -3.49
CA ILE A 34 -32.98 -29.15 -2.82
C ILE A 34 -32.48 -28.03 -3.75
N LYS A 35 -33.38 -27.46 -4.55
CA LYS A 35 -33.21 -26.04 -4.91
C LYS A 35 -33.79 -25.20 -3.77
N PRO A 36 -33.01 -24.27 -3.19
CA PRO A 36 -33.47 -23.48 -2.07
C PRO A 36 -34.73 -22.71 -2.49
N THR A 37 -35.68 -22.58 -1.57
CA THR A 37 -36.85 -21.73 -1.81
C THR A 37 -36.41 -20.28 -1.96
N TYR A 38 -37.19 -19.46 -2.67
CA TYR A 38 -36.92 -18.03 -2.84
C TYR A 38 -36.64 -17.32 -1.50
N GLU A 39 -37.37 -17.71 -0.46
CA GLU A 39 -37.22 -17.20 0.91
C GLU A 39 -35.87 -17.57 1.55
N GLN A 40 -35.38 -18.81 1.33
CA GLN A 40 -34.05 -19.25 1.78
C GLN A 40 -32.91 -18.51 1.06
N LEU A 41 -33.08 -18.21 -0.24
CA LEU A 41 -32.12 -17.43 -1.01
C LEU A 41 -32.02 -15.99 -0.50
N LEU A 42 -33.16 -15.35 -0.23
CA LEU A 42 -33.18 -13.99 0.32
C LEU A 42 -32.48 -13.91 1.69
N ALA A 43 -32.79 -14.83 2.60
CA ALA A 43 -32.13 -14.89 3.90
C ALA A 43 -30.61 -15.06 3.79
N ARG A 44 -30.14 -15.88 2.84
CA ARG A 44 -28.71 -16.09 2.59
C ARG A 44 -28.02 -14.85 2.01
N VAL A 45 -28.69 -14.10 1.13
CA VAL A 45 -28.15 -12.84 0.59
C VAL A 45 -27.97 -11.82 1.70
N GLU A 46 -28.95 -11.66 2.58
CA GLU A 46 -28.85 -10.73 3.72
C GLU A 46 -27.73 -11.08 4.69
N GLU A 47 -27.51 -12.37 4.94
CA GLU A 47 -26.39 -12.86 5.75
C GLU A 47 -25.05 -12.58 5.08
N LEU A 48 -24.90 -12.96 3.81
CA LEU A 48 -23.67 -12.70 3.03
C LEU A 48 -23.37 -11.21 2.95
N GLU A 49 -24.38 -10.36 2.82
CA GLU A 49 -24.19 -8.92 2.86
C GLU A 49 -23.71 -8.41 4.22
N ARG A 50 -24.25 -8.96 5.32
CA ARG A 50 -23.77 -8.64 6.67
C ARG A 50 -22.31 -9.03 6.84
N GLU A 51 -21.93 -10.23 6.42
CA GLU A 51 -20.55 -10.71 6.44
C GLU A 51 -19.64 -9.84 5.57
N ASN A 52 -20.06 -9.53 4.34
CA ASN A 52 -19.31 -8.64 3.44
C ASN A 52 -19.10 -7.25 4.04
N ARG A 53 -20.12 -6.69 4.70
CA ARG A 53 -19.99 -5.41 5.41
C ARG A 53 -18.99 -5.51 6.56
N ALA A 54 -19.02 -6.58 7.34
CA ALA A 54 -18.07 -6.82 8.43
C ALA A 54 -16.64 -6.99 7.90
N LEU A 55 -16.44 -7.82 6.88
CA LEU A 55 -15.15 -8.05 6.23
C LEU A 55 -14.57 -6.76 5.64
N LYS A 56 -15.38 -5.92 5.00
CA LYS A 56 -14.94 -4.61 4.50
C LYS A 56 -14.43 -3.70 5.63
N LYS A 57 -15.11 -3.70 6.79
CA LYS A 57 -14.65 -2.95 7.97
C LYS A 57 -13.35 -3.50 8.52
N TYR A 58 -13.23 -4.82 8.65
CA TYR A 58 -12.01 -5.45 9.13
C TYR A 58 -10.82 -5.16 8.21
N LYS A 59 -11.02 -5.29 6.89
CA LYS A 59 -10.00 -4.98 5.88
C LYS A 59 -9.55 -3.52 5.92
N SER A 60 -10.47 -2.58 6.17
CA SER A 60 -10.09 -1.16 6.29
C SER A 60 -9.32 -0.87 7.58
N GLN A 61 -9.64 -1.55 8.68
CA GLN A 61 -8.87 -1.48 9.93
C GLN A 61 -7.46 -2.07 9.75
N GLN A 62 -7.34 -3.25 9.14
CA GLN A 62 -6.05 -3.85 8.84
C GLN A 62 -5.18 -2.92 8.00
N LYS A 63 -5.73 -2.34 6.92
CA LYS A 63 -4.98 -1.38 6.08
C LYS A 63 -4.48 -0.17 6.87
N LYS A 64 -5.27 0.35 7.83
CA LYS A 64 -4.83 1.45 8.69
C LYS A 64 -3.66 1.05 9.58
N LEU A 65 -3.75 -0.10 10.23
CA LEU A 65 -2.68 -0.62 11.08
C LEU A 65 -1.40 -0.90 10.28
N GLU A 66 -1.52 -1.45 9.07
CA GLU A 66 -0.39 -1.66 8.16
C GLU A 66 0.25 -0.32 7.77
N GLN A 67 -0.55 0.70 7.46
CA GLN A 67 -0.06 2.03 7.13
C GLN A 67 0.67 2.66 8.33
N GLU A 68 0.06 2.61 9.52
CA GLU A 68 0.65 3.14 10.75
C GLU A 68 1.98 2.45 11.09
N LEU A 69 2.04 1.13 10.94
CA LEU A 69 3.27 0.36 11.15
C LEU A 69 4.35 0.74 10.12
N SER A 70 3.98 0.82 8.84
CA SER A 70 4.89 1.22 7.76
C SER A 70 5.44 2.63 7.97
N ASP A 71 4.58 3.58 8.31
CA ASP A 71 4.96 4.97 8.56
C ASP A 71 5.90 5.07 9.77
N THR A 72 5.64 4.28 10.82
CA THR A 72 6.50 4.22 12.01
C THR A 72 7.87 3.63 11.67
N LEU A 73 7.91 2.52 10.94
CA LEU A 73 9.16 1.89 10.50
C LEU A 73 9.98 2.85 9.63
N THR A 74 9.32 3.57 8.71
CA THR A 74 9.97 4.57 7.87
C THR A 74 10.59 5.69 8.70
N LYS A 75 9.88 6.19 9.73
CA LYS A 75 10.42 7.21 10.65
C LYS A 75 11.62 6.73 11.45
N VAL A 76 11.61 5.47 11.90
CA VAL A 76 12.74 4.87 12.64
C VAL A 76 13.95 4.67 11.71
N LEU A 77 13.72 4.15 10.50
CA LEU A 77 14.78 3.88 9.53
C LEU A 77 15.35 5.15 8.89
N ALA A 78 14.56 6.23 8.80
CA ALA A 78 15.02 7.52 8.28
C ALA A 78 16.20 8.11 9.08
N GLY A 79 16.41 7.68 10.33
CA GLY A 79 17.56 8.09 11.15
C GLY A 79 18.87 7.37 10.83
N TYR A 80 18.86 6.32 9.99
CA TYR A 80 20.04 5.52 9.70
C TYR A 80 20.78 6.01 8.46
N LEU A 81 21.97 6.58 8.65
CA LEU A 81 22.84 6.99 7.57
C LEU A 81 23.89 5.90 7.29
N PRO A 82 23.95 5.32 6.08
CA PRO A 82 24.98 4.36 5.74
C PRO A 82 26.34 5.08 5.65
N ILE A 83 27.26 4.75 6.57
CA ILE A 83 28.61 5.35 6.62
C ILE A 83 29.69 4.34 6.26
N CYS A 84 30.80 4.83 5.70
CA CYS A 84 32.00 4.02 5.51
C CYS A 84 32.67 3.78 6.86
N ALA A 85 32.86 2.52 7.25
CA ALA A 85 33.49 2.19 8.53
C ALA A 85 34.89 2.79 8.72
N ARG A 86 35.65 2.93 7.62
CA ARG A 86 37.02 3.45 7.61
C ARG A 86 37.10 4.99 7.59
N CYS A 87 36.46 5.62 6.61
CA CYS A 87 36.62 7.07 6.37
C CYS A 87 35.40 7.92 6.79
N LYS A 88 34.34 7.30 7.33
CA LYS A 88 33.12 7.95 7.85
C LYS A 88 32.31 8.80 6.86
N ARG A 89 32.65 8.76 5.56
CA ARG A 89 31.81 9.32 4.49
C ARG A 89 30.42 8.67 4.49
N ILE A 90 29.39 9.45 4.20
CA ILE A 90 27.99 9.00 4.07
C ILE A 90 27.71 8.63 2.62
N ARG A 91 27.01 7.52 2.41
CA ARG A 91 26.53 7.09 1.08
C ARG A 91 25.15 7.69 0.82
N GLU A 92 25.02 8.40 -0.30
CA GLU A 92 23.72 8.87 -0.79
C GLU A 92 23.02 7.82 -1.64
N GLU A 93 21.72 8.03 -1.92
CA GLU A 93 20.89 7.11 -2.72
C GLU A 93 21.44 6.91 -4.14
N ASN A 94 22.08 7.93 -4.73
CA ASN A 94 22.74 7.87 -6.04
C ASN A 94 24.07 7.08 -6.02
N GLY A 95 24.50 6.56 -4.86
CA GLY A 95 25.75 5.84 -4.69
C GLY A 95 27.00 6.71 -4.53
N VAL A 96 26.85 8.04 -4.52
CA VAL A 96 27.95 8.98 -4.26
C VAL A 96 28.26 8.99 -2.76
N TRP A 97 29.56 9.08 -2.44
CA TRP A 97 30.05 9.19 -1.07
C TRP A 97 30.41 10.63 -0.76
N LYS A 98 29.72 11.25 0.19
CA LYS A 98 29.99 12.62 0.65
C LYS A 98 30.62 12.65 2.03
N GLN A 99 31.32 13.75 2.31
CA GLN A 99 31.83 14.00 3.66
C GLN A 99 30.68 14.23 4.63
N LEU A 100 30.90 13.89 5.90
CA LEU A 100 29.88 13.96 6.95
C LEU A 100 29.34 15.39 7.11
N GLU A 101 30.26 16.37 7.15
CA GLU A 101 29.95 17.78 7.34
C GLU A 101 29.09 18.32 6.19
N THR A 102 29.46 17.99 4.95
CA THR A 102 28.69 18.37 3.75
C THR A 102 27.29 17.80 3.76
N TYR A 103 27.13 16.55 4.19
CA TYR A 103 25.81 15.91 4.28
C TYR A 103 24.94 16.58 5.34
N ILE A 104 25.46 16.80 6.55
CA ILE A 104 24.71 17.41 7.64
C ILE A 104 24.29 18.84 7.28
N GLN A 105 25.19 19.63 6.70
CA GLN A 105 24.88 21.00 6.29
C GLN A 105 23.82 21.07 5.17
N ALA A 106 23.73 20.04 4.32
CA ALA A 106 22.71 19.96 3.28
C ALA A 106 21.32 19.51 3.81
N HIS A 107 21.27 18.79 4.93
CA HIS A 107 20.05 18.19 5.48
C HIS A 107 19.63 18.80 6.83
N SER A 108 20.28 19.86 7.29
CA SER A 108 19.97 20.57 8.53
C SER A 108 20.36 22.05 8.41
N GLU A 109 19.94 22.86 9.39
CA GLU A 109 20.29 24.28 9.47
C GLU A 109 21.65 24.54 10.14
N VAL A 110 22.47 23.51 10.33
CA VAL A 110 23.74 23.59 11.06
C VAL A 110 24.84 24.20 10.19
N VAL A 111 25.65 25.07 10.80
CA VAL A 111 26.87 25.64 10.20
C VAL A 111 28.09 25.16 10.98
N PHE A 112 29.07 24.60 10.30
CA PHE A 112 30.32 24.14 10.92
C PHE A 112 31.35 25.28 10.99
N SER A 113 31.87 25.54 12.19
CA SER A 113 33.05 26.38 12.42
C SER A 113 34.31 25.52 12.54
N HIS A 114 35.44 26.03 12.07
CA HIS A 114 36.74 25.35 12.20
C HIS A 114 37.50 25.91 13.40
N SER A 115 37.36 25.27 14.57
CA SER A 115 38.13 25.58 15.78
C SER A 115 38.91 24.34 16.25
N LEU A 116 40.03 24.56 16.94
CA LEU A 116 40.78 23.50 17.60
C LEU A 116 40.30 23.39 19.05
N CYS A 117 40.09 22.16 19.53
CA CYS A 117 39.86 21.95 20.96
C CYS A 117 41.19 22.19 21.73
N PRO A 118 41.12 22.48 23.05
CA PRO A 118 42.32 22.75 23.85
C PRO A 118 43.38 21.63 23.78
N ALA A 119 42.96 20.37 23.74
CA ALA A 119 43.87 19.23 23.61
C ALA A 119 44.61 19.22 22.27
N CYS A 120 43.92 19.49 21.17
CA CYS A 120 44.54 19.59 19.84
C CYS A 120 45.47 20.80 19.76
N ALA A 121 45.07 21.95 20.30
CA ALA A 121 45.93 23.13 20.36
C ALA A 121 47.22 22.83 21.12
N LYS A 122 47.14 22.16 22.28
CA LYS A 122 48.32 21.75 23.07
C LYS A 122 49.21 20.74 22.36
N SER A 123 48.64 19.87 21.53
CA SER A 123 49.41 18.88 20.79
C SER A 123 50.12 19.46 19.55
N PHE A 124 49.47 20.36 18.81
CA PHE A 124 49.99 20.86 17.53
C PHE A 124 50.72 22.21 17.65
N TYR A 125 50.38 23.00 18.67
CA TYR A 125 50.91 24.35 18.88
C TYR A 125 51.26 24.60 20.36
N PRO A 126 52.02 23.71 21.02
CA PRO A 126 52.38 23.87 22.43
C PRO A 126 53.11 25.19 22.73
N GLU A 127 53.94 25.67 21.79
CA GLU A 127 54.74 26.89 21.92
C GLU A 127 53.92 28.18 21.92
N PHE A 128 52.66 28.13 21.47
CA PHE A 128 51.75 29.29 21.43
C PHE A 128 50.80 29.32 22.63
N LEU A 129 50.88 28.35 23.55
CA LEU A 129 50.06 28.32 24.74
C LEU A 129 50.80 28.94 25.93
N PRO A 130 50.10 29.73 26.77
CA PRO A 130 50.70 30.22 28.00
C PRO A 130 51.12 29.03 28.88
N PRO A 131 52.23 29.15 29.64
CA PRO A 131 52.58 28.15 30.63
C PRO A 131 51.41 27.98 31.61
N GLU A 132 51.08 26.74 31.96
CA GLU A 132 50.09 26.45 32.98
C GLU A 132 50.65 27.00 34.31
N GLU A 133 50.18 28.18 34.73
CA GLU A 133 50.50 28.76 36.04
C GLU A 133 49.81 27.89 37.12
N GLU A 134 50.62 27.28 37.99
CA GLU A 134 50.18 26.52 39.18
C GLU A 134 49.69 27.43 40.31
#